data_AF-A0A816F8S7-F1
#
_entry.id   AF-A0A816F8S7-F1
#
_cell.length_a   1.000
_cell.length_b   1.000
_cell.length_c   1.000
_cell.angle_alpha   90.00
_cell.angle_beta   90.00
_cell.angle_gamma   90.00
#
_symmetry.space_group_name_H-M   'P 1'
#
loop_
_entity.id
_entity.type
_entity.pdbx_description
1 polymer ?
#
loop_
_entity_poly.entity_id
_entity_poly.type
_entity_poly.pdbx_seq_one_letter_code
_entity_poly.pdbx_strand_id
1 'polypeptide(L)'
;MQQIEQIQVRGVIVTLIRSTNRSIFLTINMIHSIIQFYPTNNGSRYPFIIFHDENFTSVMRQQILLCVLKNDKTINISFELINFQTTVQPSDKSR
;
A
#
# COMPACT_ATOMS: atom_id res chain seq x y z
N MET A 1 -3.92 11.82 38.76
CA MET A 1 -3.41 11.90 37.37
C MET A 1 -3.41 10.49 36.80
N GLN A 2 -4.39 10.16 35.95
CA GLN A 2 -4.42 8.87 35.26
C GLN A 2 -3.58 9.01 33.98
N GLN A 3 -2.54 8.18 33.84
CA GLN A 3 -1.80 8.03 32.59
C GLN A 3 -2.75 7.35 31.59
N ILE A 4 -3.12 8.08 30.54
CA ILE A 4 -3.83 7.51 29.41
C ILE A 4 -2.78 6.70 28.64
N GLU A 5 -2.84 5.37 28.74
CA GLU A 5 -2.07 4.48 27.87
C GLU A 5 -2.44 4.80 26.42
N GLN A 6 -1.45 5.25 25.64
CA GLN A 6 -1.60 5.31 24.19
C GLN A 6 -1.75 3.88 23.67
N ILE A 7 -2.98 3.51 23.32
CA ILE A 7 -3.27 2.26 22.63
C ILE A 7 -2.55 2.31 21.28
N GLN A 8 -1.40 1.65 21.19
CA GLN A 8 -0.67 1.51 19.93
C GLN A 8 -1.40 0.49 19.06
N VAL A 9 -2.35 0.98 18.25
CA VAL A 9 -3.05 0.15 17.26
C VAL A 9 -2.04 -0.30 16.19
N ARG A 10 -1.76 -1.60 16.14
CA ARG A 10 -0.87 -2.22 15.14
C ARG A 10 -1.63 -2.49 13.84
N GLY A 11 -2.09 -1.43 13.18
CA GLY A 11 -2.76 -1.50 11.89
C GLY A 11 -1.79 -1.34 10.72
N VAL A 12 -2.17 -1.85 9.55
CA VAL A 12 -1.44 -1.68 8.29
C VAL A 12 -2.43 -1.64 7.13
N ILE A 13 -2.13 -0.83 6.12
CA ILE A 13 -2.90 -0.77 4.88
C ILE A 13 -2.24 -1.68 3.87
N VAL A 14 -2.97 -2.67 3.36
CA VAL A 14 -2.43 -3.66 2.44
C VAL A 14 -3.10 -3.56 1.08
N THR A 15 -2.33 -3.78 0.02
CA THR A 15 -2.84 -3.92 -1.34
C THR A 15 -2.09 -5.01 -2.08
N LEU A 16 -2.76 -5.72 -2.99
CA LEU A 16 -2.17 -6.73 -3.86
C LEU A 16 -2.27 -6.25 -5.29
N ILE A 17 -1.13 -6.24 -5.99
CA ILE A 17 -1.04 -5.70 -7.34
C ILE A 17 -0.33 -6.68 -8.26
N ARG A 18 -0.53 -6.49 -9.57
CA ARG A 18 0.25 -7.13 -10.65
C ARG A 18 1.26 -6.14 -11.22
N SER A 19 2.28 -6.63 -11.93
CA SER A 19 3.39 -5.86 -12.51
C SER A 19 2.99 -5.09 -13.78
N THR A 20 1.80 -4.49 -13.79
CA THR A 20 1.34 -3.67 -14.92
C THR A 20 1.46 -2.20 -14.56
N ASN A 21 1.80 -1.36 -15.54
CA ASN A 21 1.84 0.10 -15.38
C ASN A 21 0.51 0.63 -14.84
N ARG A 22 -0.62 0.04 -15.26
CA ARG A 22 -1.95 0.41 -14.78
C ARG A 22 -2.14 0.08 -13.30
N SER A 23 -1.75 -1.11 -12.84
CA SER A 23 -1.84 -1.49 -11.43
C SER A 23 -0.97 -0.60 -10.54
N ILE A 24 0.25 -0.27 -10.99
CA ILE A 24 1.16 0.65 -10.29
C ILE A 24 0.53 2.04 -10.16
N PHE A 25 0.01 2.60 -11.25
CA PHE A 25 -0.63 3.91 -11.26
C PHE A 25 -1.85 3.96 -10.33
N LEU A 26 -2.72 2.94 -10.38
CA LEU A 26 -3.89 2.84 -9.51
C LEU A 26 -3.48 2.76 -8.03
N THR A 27 -2.39 2.07 -7.72
CA THR A 27 -1.86 1.96 -6.37
C THR A 27 -1.35 3.30 -5.83
N ILE A 28 -0.61 4.05 -6.66
CA ILE A 28 -0.14 5.39 -6.30
C ILE A 28 -1.33 6.30 -6.00
N ASN A 29 -2.35 6.30 -6.85
CA ASN A 29 -3.55 7.11 -6.65
C ASN A 29 -4.31 6.70 -5.38
N MET A 30 -4.46 5.40 -5.14
CA MET A 30 -5.08 4.88 -3.91
C MET A 30 -4.35 5.39 -2.67
N ILE A 31 -3.01 5.30 -2.65
CA ILE A 31 -2.20 5.78 -1.53
C ILE A 31 -2.40 7.29 -1.34
N HIS A 32 -2.33 8.09 -2.40
CA HIS A 32 -2.58 9.54 -2.33
C HIS A 32 -3.97 9.87 -1.79
N SER A 33 -5.02 9.19 -2.25
CA SER A 33 -6.37 9.38 -1.75
C SER A 33 -6.47 9.07 -0.25
N ILE A 34 -5.91 7.92 0.18
CA ILE A 34 -5.93 7.55 1.60
C ILE A 34 -5.22 8.60 2.45
N ILE A 35 -4.06 9.09 2.02
CA ILE A 35 -3.30 10.11 2.77
C ILE A 35 -4.08 11.43 2.87
N GLN A 36 -4.81 11.81 1.82
CA GLN A 36 -5.67 13.00 1.83
C GLN A 36 -6.84 12.87 2.81
N PHE A 37 -7.44 11.67 2.91
CA PHE A 37 -8.64 11.44 3.74
C PHE A 37 -8.38 10.95 5.16
N TYR A 38 -7.17 10.45 5.46
CA TYR A 38 -6.72 10.14 6.82
C TYR A 38 -5.78 11.24 7.35
N PRO A 39 -6.30 12.44 7.69
CA PRO A 39 -5.53 13.37 8.49
C PRO A 39 -5.31 12.73 9.85
N THR A 40 -4.03 12.64 10.21
CA THR A 40 -3.48 12.14 11.46
C THR A 40 -4.09 12.85 12.67
N ASN A 41 -5.22 12.37 13.18
CA ASN A 41 -5.77 12.89 14.42
C ASN A 41 -4.85 12.61 15.63
N ASN A 42 -3.95 11.61 15.55
CA ASN A 42 -3.12 11.16 16.68
C ASN A 42 -1.65 10.83 16.31
N GLY A 43 -1.07 11.47 15.29
CA GLY A 43 0.38 11.42 15.04
C GLY A 43 0.99 10.10 14.53
N SER A 44 0.21 9.04 14.36
CA SER A 44 0.66 7.77 13.80
C SER A 44 -0.04 7.48 12.48
N ARG A 45 0.73 7.44 11.39
CA ARG A 45 0.25 6.98 10.08
C ARG A 45 0.38 5.48 9.99
N TYR A 46 -0.64 4.84 9.45
CA TYR A 46 -0.53 3.42 9.14
C TYR A 46 0.53 3.22 8.04
N PRO A 47 1.44 2.25 8.20
CA PRO A 47 2.31 1.83 7.13
C PRO A 47 1.49 1.22 5.99
N PHE A 48 2.07 1.20 4.79
CA PHE A 48 1.54 0.50 3.64
C PHE A 48 2.36 -0.75 3.36
N ILE A 49 1.71 -1.86 3.05
CA ILE A 49 2.35 -3.05 2.47
C ILE A 49 1.75 -3.28 1.08
N ILE A 50 2.62 -3.32 0.08
CA ILE A 50 2.24 -3.62 -1.30
C ILE A 50 2.72 -5.03 -1.60
N PHE A 51 1.77 -5.94 -1.81
CA PHE A 51 2.00 -7.32 -2.19
C PHE A 51 2.05 -7.48 -3.71
N HIS A 52 2.88 -8.42 -4.16
CA HIS A 52 3.00 -8.80 -5.56
C HIS A 52 3.34 -10.30 -5.68
N ASP A 53 2.84 -10.95 -6.73
CA ASP A 53 3.05 -12.39 -7.00
C ASP A 53 4.46 -12.70 -7.53
N GLU A 54 5.09 -11.73 -8.18
CA GLU A 54 6.50 -11.75 -8.57
C GLU A 54 7.37 -10.79 -7.73
N ASN A 55 8.69 -10.87 -7.89
CA ASN A 55 9.60 -9.92 -7.24
C ASN A 55 9.44 -8.50 -7.83
N PHE A 56 9.21 -7.53 -6.96
CA PHE A 56 9.28 -6.12 -7.34
C PHE A 56 10.67 -5.76 -7.87
N THR A 57 10.73 -5.31 -9.12
CA THR A 57 11.96 -4.73 -9.68
C THR A 57 12.34 -3.44 -8.95
N SER A 58 13.64 -3.13 -8.93
CA SER A 58 14.14 -1.87 -8.32
C SER A 58 13.46 -0.64 -8.94
N VAL A 59 13.25 -0.65 -10.26
CA VAL A 59 12.61 0.44 -11.01
C VAL A 59 11.16 0.65 -10.54
N MET A 60 10.39 -0.43 -10.38
CA MET A 60 9.00 -0.34 -9.90
C MET A 60 8.92 0.24 -8.48
N ARG A 61 9.80 -0.23 -7.58
CA ARG A 61 9.86 0.28 -6.20
C ARG A 61 10.18 1.77 -6.20
N GLN A 62 11.19 2.17 -6.97
CA GLN A 62 11.60 3.58 -7.09
C GLN A 62 10.49 4.45 -7.67
N GLN A 63 9.79 3.99 -8.70
CA GLN A 63 8.67 4.74 -9.29
C GLN A 63 7.56 5.01 -8.26
N ILE A 64 7.14 3.98 -7.52
CA ILE A 64 6.12 4.12 -6.48
C ILE A 64 6.60 5.08 -5.37
N LEU A 65 7.82 4.87 -4.86
CA LEU A 65 8.38 5.69 -3.79
C LEU A 65 8.54 7.15 -4.22
N LEU A 66 9.05 7.43 -5.42
CA LEU A 66 9.21 8.79 -5.93
C LEU A 66 7.85 9.49 -6.07
N CYS A 67 6.83 8.80 -6.56
CA CYS A 67 5.49 9.39 -6.72
C CYS A 67 4.77 9.61 -5.38
N VAL A 68 4.92 8.69 -4.42
CA VAL A 68 4.25 8.79 -3.11
C VAL A 68 4.98 9.74 -2.17
N LEU A 69 6.30 9.59 -2.04
CA LEU A 69 7.10 10.34 -1.07
C LEU A 69 7.45 11.77 -1.51
N LYS A 70 7.16 12.14 -2.77
CA LYS A 70 7.30 13.53 -3.24
C LYS A 70 6.54 14.51 -2.35
N ASN A 71 5.35 14.11 -1.90
CA ASN A 71 4.46 14.96 -1.13
C ASN A 71 4.62 14.76 0.38
N ASP A 72 5.13 13.60 0.82
CA ASP A 72 5.27 13.31 2.24
C ASP A 72 6.28 12.20 2.53
N LYS A 73 7.36 12.54 3.24
CA LYS A 73 8.46 11.62 3.57
C LYS A 73 8.20 10.76 4.82
N THR A 74 7.10 11.00 5.53
CA THR A 74 6.76 10.26 6.76
C THR A 74 6.01 8.96 6.48
N ILE A 75 5.63 8.71 5.22
CA ILE A 75 4.94 7.50 4.80
C ILE A 75 5.93 6.33 4.78
N ASN A 76 5.57 5.25 5.44
CA ASN A 76 6.31 3.99 5.40
C ASN A 76 5.62 3.03 4.41
N ILE A 77 6.39 2.50 3.46
CA ILE A 77 5.92 1.54 2.44
C ILE A 77 6.88 0.35 2.41
N SER A 78 6.33 -0.84 2.60
CA SER A 78 7.01 -2.11 2.41
C SER A 78 6.52 -2.80 1.14
N PHE A 79 7.41 -3.53 0.47
CA PHE A 79 7.15 -4.26 -0.77
C PHE A 79 7.39 -5.73 -0.53
N GLU A 80 6.34 -6.52 -0.54
CA GLU A 80 6.38 -7.92 -0.13
C GLU A 80 6.02 -8.85 -1.27
N LEU A 81 6.82 -9.91 -1.43
CA LEU A 81 6.51 -11.02 -2.32
C LEU A 81 5.50 -11.93 -1.63
N ILE A 82 4.47 -12.33 -2.35
CA ILE A 82 3.51 -13.31 -1.85
C ILE A 82 3.37 -14.47 -2.83
N ASN A 83 3.47 -15.69 -2.29
CA ASN A 83 3.27 -16.91 -3.06
C ASN A 83 1.83 -17.40 -2.86
N PHE A 84 0.92 -17.02 -3.76
CA PHE A 84 -0.43 -17.58 -3.76
C PHE A 84 -0.45 -18.90 -4.53
N GLN A 85 -0.85 -19.97 -3.85
CA GLN A 85 -1.12 -21.27 -4.48
C GLN A 85 -2.58 -21.40 -4.96
N THR A 86 -3.39 -20.36 -4.80
CA THR A 86 -4.82 -20.39 -5.10
C THR A 86 -5.06 -20.04 -6.56
N THR A 87 -5.75 -20.91 -7.28
CA THR A 87 -6.24 -20.64 -8.63
C THR A 87 -7.72 -20.24 -8.57
N VAL A 88 -8.08 -19.15 -9.26
CA VAL A 88 -9.47 -18.73 -9.45
C VAL A 88 -9.72 -18.67 -10.94
N GLN A 89 -10.71 -19.42 -11.43
CA GLN A 89 -11.14 -19.34 -12.82
C GLN A 89 -11.66 -17.92 -13.11
N PRO A 90 -11.23 -17.26 -14.21
CA PRO A 90 -11.86 -16.03 -14.65
C PRO A 90 -13.36 -16.28 -14.84
N SER A 91 -14.24 -15.39 -14.37
CA SER A 91 -15.65 -15.52 -14.70
C SER A 91 -15.81 -15.32 -16.21
N ASP A 92 -16.37 -16.29 -16.93
CA ASP A 92 -16.71 -16.25 -18.37
C ASP A 92 -17.75 -15.17 -18.75
N LYS A 93 -17.94 -14.14 -17.93
CA LYS A 93 -18.80 -13.02 -18.26
C LYS A 93 -18.05 -12.08 -19.20
N SER A 94 -17.85 -12.53 -20.43
CA SER A 94 -17.68 -11.67 -21.60
C SER A 94 -18.88 -10.73 -21.67
N ARG A 95 -18.66 -9.47 -21.33
CA ARG A 95 -19.54 -8.35 -21.69
C ARG A 95 -19.04 -7.75 -23.00
#